data_AF-A0A934UCI6-F1
#
_entry.id   AF-A0A934UCI6-F1
#
_cell.length_a   1.000
_cell.length_b   1.000
_cell.length_c   1.000
_cell.angle_alpha   90.00
_cell.angle_beta   90.00
_cell.angle_gamma   90.00
#
_symmetry.space_group_name_H-M   'P 1'
#
loop_
_entity.id
_entity.type
_entity.pdbx_description
1 polymer ?
#
loop_
_entity_poly.entity_id
_entity_poly.type
_entity_poly.pdbx_seq_one_letter_code
_entity_poly.pdbx_strand_id
1 'polypeptide(L)'
;MTVTSVTTGPIEGSSKHYLELDGLSVPVRRVHLTNGEHFDLYDTSGPYTDSTVTIDLDAGLPKLRDAWTRPAAIGGAATQLEWARAGIVTDEMRYIAAREGFSPEFVRDEVAVGRAVIPANHRHPECEPMIIGKQFAVKVNANIGNSAVTSSIAEEVEKMVWATRWGADTIMDLSTGKNIHETREWILRNSPVPVGTVPIYQALEKVNGDPTALTWEVYRDTVIEQCEQGVDYMTVHAGVLWRYIPLTAKRVTGIVSRGGSIMAAWCLANRQESFLYTHFEEICEILRRYDVTFSLGDGLRPGSIADANDEAQFAELRTLGELTTIAKSHGVQVMIEGPGHVPMHKIVENVRLEEELCEEAPFYTLGPLATDIAPAYDHITSAIGAAIIAQAGTAMLCYVTPKEHLGLPDRDDVKVGVITYKIAAHAADLAKQHPRAQERDDALSKARFEFRWLDQFALSLDPDTANAYHDETLPAEPAKTAHFCSMCGPKFCSMRISADVREYAERNDLGLVTRV
;
A
#
# COMPACT_ATOMS: atom_id res chain seq x y z
N MET A 1 -16.71 24.15 0.82
CA MET A 1 -15.51 24.89 1.24
C MET A 1 -14.44 24.54 0.22
N THR A 2 -13.87 25.51 -0.48
CA THR A 2 -12.85 25.30 -1.51
C THR A 2 -11.56 24.83 -0.85
N VAL A 3 -11.03 23.67 -1.24
CA VAL A 3 -9.68 23.23 -0.85
C VAL A 3 -8.69 24.11 -1.62
N THR A 4 -8.02 25.06 -0.96
CA THR A 4 -7.33 26.15 -1.68
C THR A 4 -5.92 25.81 -2.17
N SER A 5 -5.26 24.78 -1.64
CA SER A 5 -3.96 24.30 -2.13
C SER A 5 -3.53 22.98 -1.46
N VAL A 6 -2.88 22.11 -2.22
CA VAL A 6 -2.19 20.89 -1.75
C VAL A 6 -0.70 20.96 -2.10
N THR A 7 0.11 20.08 -1.53
CA THR A 7 1.53 19.96 -1.87
C THR A 7 1.70 19.53 -3.33
N THR A 8 2.39 20.36 -4.13
CA THR A 8 2.66 20.11 -5.55
C THR A 8 4.12 20.38 -5.89
N GLY A 9 4.52 20.00 -7.10
CA GLY A 9 5.85 20.24 -7.65
C GLY A 9 6.76 19.00 -7.55
N PRO A 10 7.86 18.99 -8.33
CA PRO A 10 8.75 17.83 -8.38
C PRO A 10 9.32 17.44 -7.01
N ILE A 11 9.69 16.16 -6.86
CA ILE A 11 10.46 15.71 -5.70
C ILE A 11 11.93 16.08 -5.93
N GLU A 12 12.62 16.54 -4.89
CA GLU A 12 13.98 17.09 -5.00
C GLU A 12 14.93 16.16 -5.78
N GLY A 13 15.67 16.73 -6.73
CA GLY A 13 16.59 16.00 -7.61
C GLY A 13 15.93 15.17 -8.73
N SER A 14 14.62 15.29 -8.95
CA SER A 14 13.90 14.49 -9.94
C SER A 14 12.85 15.27 -10.74
N SER A 15 12.36 14.66 -11.82
CA SER A 15 11.18 15.12 -12.57
C SER A 15 10.26 13.95 -12.94
N LYS A 16 8.97 14.24 -13.12
CA LYS A 16 8.03 13.28 -13.71
C LYS A 16 8.39 13.00 -15.16
N HIS A 17 8.36 11.74 -15.55
CA HIS A 17 8.46 11.27 -16.92
C HIS A 17 7.43 10.17 -17.18
N TYR A 18 7.20 9.85 -18.45
CA TYR A 18 6.28 8.81 -18.86
C TYR A 18 6.96 7.85 -19.84
N LEU A 19 6.69 6.56 -19.66
CA LEU A 19 7.00 5.51 -20.63
C LEU A 19 5.80 5.39 -21.56
N GLU A 20 5.99 5.72 -22.83
CA GLU A 20 4.92 5.67 -23.83
C GLU A 20 4.77 4.26 -24.42
N LEU A 21 3.57 3.71 -24.38
CA LEU A 21 3.23 2.36 -24.85
C LEU A 21 1.90 2.36 -25.60
N ASP A 22 1.93 2.43 -26.94
CA ASP A 22 0.76 2.34 -27.85
C ASP A 22 -0.53 2.98 -27.31
N GLY A 23 -0.45 4.25 -26.91
CA GLY A 23 -1.59 5.03 -26.40
C GLY A 23 -1.74 5.05 -24.87
N LEU A 24 -0.83 4.40 -24.13
CA LEU A 24 -0.71 4.48 -22.68
C LEU A 24 0.54 5.25 -22.28
N SER A 25 0.45 6.09 -21.25
CA SER A 25 1.58 6.84 -20.69
C SER A 25 1.78 6.41 -19.24
N VAL A 26 2.85 5.65 -18.96
CA VAL A 26 3.10 5.04 -17.65
C VAL A 26 4.11 5.88 -16.86
N PRO A 27 3.78 6.41 -15.67
CA PRO A 27 4.59 7.38 -14.96
C PRO A 27 5.82 6.72 -14.32
N VAL A 28 6.93 7.43 -14.41
CA VAL A 28 8.17 7.17 -13.70
C VAL A 28 8.73 8.47 -13.16
N ARG A 29 9.49 8.38 -12.06
CA ARG A 29 10.25 9.51 -11.52
C ARG A 29 11.69 9.39 -11.98
N ARG A 30 12.14 10.31 -12.83
CA ARG A 30 13.53 10.35 -13.30
C ARG A 30 14.39 11.15 -12.35
N VAL A 31 15.35 10.49 -11.71
CA VAL A 31 16.40 11.13 -10.92
C VAL A 31 17.54 11.52 -11.85
N HIS A 32 17.89 12.81 -11.90
CA HIS A 32 18.96 13.33 -12.75
C HIS A 32 20.28 13.27 -12.00
N LEU A 33 21.24 12.48 -12.50
CA LEU A 33 22.53 12.31 -11.83
C LEU A 33 23.55 13.32 -12.34
N THR A 34 24.42 13.81 -11.46
CA THR A 34 25.46 14.81 -11.79
C THR A 34 26.48 14.31 -12.81
N ASN A 35 26.55 12.99 -13.07
CA ASN A 35 27.40 12.41 -14.11
C ASN A 35 26.78 12.44 -15.52
N GLY A 36 25.57 13.01 -15.67
CA GLY A 36 24.84 13.08 -16.95
C GLY A 36 23.98 11.85 -17.25
N GLU A 37 24.00 10.83 -16.40
CA GLU A 37 23.08 9.70 -16.45
C GLU A 37 21.77 10.02 -15.69
N HIS A 38 20.82 9.09 -15.72
CA HIS A 38 19.61 9.19 -14.91
C HIS A 38 19.22 7.81 -14.35
N PHE A 39 18.36 7.82 -13.33
CA PHE A 39 17.77 6.61 -12.77
C PHE A 39 16.26 6.79 -12.69
N ASP A 40 15.51 5.90 -13.35
CA ASP A 40 14.04 5.92 -13.32
C ASP A 40 13.52 5.08 -12.16
N LEU A 41 12.69 5.69 -11.32
CA LEU A 41 12.06 5.09 -10.15
C LEU A 41 10.55 4.93 -10.37
N TYR A 42 9.98 3.91 -9.73
CA TYR A 42 8.53 3.77 -9.59
C TYR A 42 7.96 5.02 -8.90
N ASP A 43 6.82 5.50 -9.37
CA ASP A 43 6.23 6.76 -8.91
C ASP A 43 4.72 6.65 -8.79
N THR A 44 4.20 6.91 -7.59
CA THR A 44 2.77 6.87 -7.25
C THR A 44 2.18 8.26 -7.03
N SER A 45 3.00 9.31 -7.13
CA SER A 45 2.61 10.68 -6.79
C SER A 45 1.63 11.32 -7.78
N GLY A 46 1.28 10.62 -8.87
CA GLY A 46 0.37 11.11 -9.91
C GLY A 46 0.80 12.45 -10.51
N PRO A 47 -0.17 13.23 -11.05
CA PRO A 47 0.11 14.52 -11.68
C PRO A 47 0.64 15.60 -10.73
N TYR A 48 0.57 15.42 -9.41
CA TYR A 48 0.95 16.44 -8.42
C TYR A 48 2.44 16.81 -8.45
N THR A 49 3.29 15.90 -8.94
CA THR A 49 4.75 16.13 -9.08
C THR A 49 5.17 16.45 -10.52
N ASP A 50 4.22 16.52 -11.45
CA ASP A 50 4.46 16.97 -12.81
C ASP A 50 4.38 18.49 -12.88
N SER A 51 5.51 19.15 -13.18
CA SER A 51 5.58 20.60 -13.29
C SER A 51 4.86 21.17 -14.53
N THR A 52 4.40 20.32 -15.44
CA THR A 52 3.67 20.71 -16.65
C THR A 52 2.15 20.67 -16.47
N VAL A 53 1.66 20.04 -15.40
CA VAL A 53 0.23 19.91 -15.10
C VAL A 53 -0.22 20.99 -14.12
N THR A 54 -1.35 21.64 -14.41
CA THR A 54 -2.01 22.53 -13.45
C THR A 54 -3.05 21.73 -12.67
N ILE A 55 -2.90 21.71 -11.34
CA ILE A 55 -3.80 20.99 -10.44
C ILE A 55 -5.03 21.85 -10.12
N ASP A 56 -6.21 21.33 -10.41
CA ASP A 56 -7.51 21.89 -10.05
C ASP A 56 -8.31 20.83 -9.27
N LEU A 57 -8.38 21.01 -7.94
CA LEU A 57 -9.02 20.04 -7.06
C LEU A 57 -10.54 20.01 -7.20
N ASP A 58 -11.15 21.12 -7.62
CA ASP A 58 -12.60 21.20 -7.87
C ASP A 58 -12.97 20.43 -9.16
N ALA A 59 -12.09 20.45 -10.16
CA ALA A 59 -12.26 19.67 -11.40
C ALA A 59 -11.90 18.18 -11.22
N GLY A 60 -11.00 17.88 -10.28
CA GLY A 60 -10.41 16.54 -10.10
C GLY A 60 -9.29 16.25 -11.09
N LEU A 61 -8.66 15.09 -10.92
CA LEU A 61 -7.62 14.61 -11.83
C LEU A 61 -8.20 14.23 -13.21
N PRO A 62 -7.37 14.23 -14.26
CA PRO A 62 -7.77 13.73 -15.56
C PRO A 62 -8.24 12.27 -15.49
N LYS A 63 -9.36 11.98 -16.15
CA LYS A 63 -9.97 10.66 -16.24
C LYS A 63 -9.25 9.77 -17.26
N LEU A 64 -7.99 9.47 -16.99
CA LEU A 64 -7.06 8.65 -17.79
C LEU A 64 -7.74 7.46 -18.46
N ARG A 65 -8.47 6.66 -17.68
CA ARG A 65 -9.00 5.36 -18.11
C ARG A 65 -10.29 5.45 -18.92
N ASP A 66 -10.94 6.63 -19.01
CA ASP A 66 -12.15 6.78 -19.82
C ASP A 66 -11.89 6.56 -21.32
N ALA A 67 -10.64 6.78 -21.76
CA ALA A 67 -10.23 6.58 -23.14
C ALA A 67 -9.84 5.12 -23.46
N TRP A 68 -9.75 4.24 -22.45
CA TRP A 68 -9.23 2.89 -22.60
C TRP A 68 -10.29 1.91 -23.08
N THR A 69 -9.85 0.82 -23.73
CA THR A 69 -10.80 -0.18 -24.24
C THR A 69 -11.25 -1.09 -23.11
N ARG A 70 -12.53 -1.02 -22.75
CA ARG A 70 -13.15 -1.96 -21.80
C ARG A 70 -13.74 -3.16 -22.54
N PRO A 71 -13.27 -4.40 -22.29
CA PRO A 71 -13.89 -5.58 -22.87
C PRO A 71 -15.33 -5.79 -22.37
N ALA A 72 -16.12 -6.56 -23.13
CA ALA A 72 -17.45 -6.95 -22.69
C ALA A 72 -17.38 -7.85 -21.44
N ALA A 73 -18.44 -7.85 -20.63
CA ALA A 73 -18.54 -8.73 -19.48
C ALA A 73 -18.52 -10.21 -19.91
N ILE A 74 -17.79 -11.03 -19.16
CA ILE A 74 -17.74 -12.49 -19.32
C ILE A 74 -18.54 -13.12 -18.20
N GLY A 75 -19.52 -13.98 -18.54
CA GLY A 75 -20.38 -14.62 -17.54
C GLY A 75 -21.17 -13.66 -16.64
N GLY A 76 -21.34 -12.39 -17.05
CA GLY A 76 -21.98 -11.32 -16.26
C GLY A 76 -21.03 -10.50 -15.39
N ALA A 77 -19.74 -10.81 -15.37
CA ALA A 77 -18.70 -10.06 -14.64
C ALA A 77 -17.86 -9.24 -15.62
N ALA A 78 -17.67 -7.96 -15.29
CA ALA A 78 -16.74 -7.09 -16.01
C ALA A 78 -15.57 -6.82 -15.05
N THR A 79 -14.68 -7.80 -14.90
CA THR A 79 -13.58 -7.72 -13.93
C THR A 79 -12.26 -8.13 -14.55
N GLN A 80 -11.15 -7.61 -14.03
CA GLN A 80 -9.82 -8.05 -14.48
C GLN A 80 -9.62 -9.56 -14.32
N LEU A 81 -10.18 -10.19 -13.27
CA LEU A 81 -10.12 -11.65 -13.08
C LEU A 81 -10.77 -12.42 -14.23
N GLU A 82 -11.99 -12.05 -14.61
CA GLU A 82 -12.73 -12.79 -15.65
C GLU A 82 -12.17 -12.51 -17.04
N TRP A 83 -11.71 -11.29 -17.30
CA TRP A 83 -10.99 -10.99 -18.55
C TRP A 83 -9.68 -11.76 -18.63
N ALA A 84 -8.93 -11.86 -17.53
CA ALA A 84 -7.70 -12.64 -17.47
C ALA A 84 -7.95 -14.13 -17.75
N ARG A 85 -8.97 -14.72 -17.11
CA ARG A 85 -9.39 -16.12 -17.33
C ARG A 85 -9.86 -16.39 -18.77
N ALA A 86 -10.45 -15.39 -19.41
CA ALA A 86 -10.81 -15.45 -20.83
C ALA A 86 -9.61 -15.29 -21.78
N GLY A 87 -8.38 -15.14 -21.25
CA GLY A 87 -7.16 -14.97 -22.02
C GLY A 87 -6.94 -13.54 -22.53
N ILE A 88 -7.76 -12.58 -22.10
CA ILE A 88 -7.72 -11.18 -22.56
C ILE A 88 -6.67 -10.41 -21.75
N VAL A 89 -5.80 -9.70 -22.46
CA VAL A 89 -4.89 -8.71 -21.87
C VAL A 89 -5.55 -7.33 -22.00
N THR A 90 -5.88 -6.71 -20.87
CA THR A 90 -6.50 -5.37 -20.82
C THR A 90 -5.47 -4.25 -20.87
N ASP A 91 -5.92 -3.01 -21.09
CA ASP A 91 -5.05 -1.83 -21.02
C ASP A 91 -4.47 -1.66 -19.60
N GLU A 92 -5.22 -1.99 -18.53
CA GLU A 92 -4.67 -2.05 -17.17
C GLU A 92 -3.50 -3.03 -17.05
N MET A 93 -3.63 -4.24 -17.58
CA MET A 93 -2.55 -5.25 -17.53
C MET A 93 -1.31 -4.80 -18.32
N ARG A 94 -1.50 -4.16 -19.48
CA ARG A 94 -0.39 -3.59 -20.28
C ARG A 94 0.31 -2.45 -19.55
N TYR A 95 -0.47 -1.57 -18.92
CA TYR A 95 0.03 -0.45 -18.13
C TYR A 95 0.92 -0.95 -16.99
N ILE A 96 0.42 -1.91 -16.22
CA ILE A 96 1.12 -2.54 -15.10
C ILE A 96 2.38 -3.26 -15.56
N ALA A 97 2.31 -4.00 -16.67
CA ALA A 97 3.45 -4.72 -17.22
C ALA A 97 4.64 -3.78 -17.48
N ALA A 98 4.39 -2.61 -18.07
CA ALA A 98 5.41 -1.58 -18.26
C ALA A 98 5.87 -0.96 -16.93
N ARG A 99 4.95 -0.73 -15.97
CA ARG A 99 5.24 -0.13 -14.66
C ARG A 99 6.12 -1.04 -13.78
N GLU A 100 5.91 -2.34 -13.83
CA GLU A 100 6.61 -3.35 -13.02
C GLU A 100 7.80 -4.01 -13.77
N GLY A 101 7.90 -3.84 -15.08
CA GLY A 101 8.95 -4.44 -15.90
C GLY A 101 8.73 -5.92 -16.26
N PHE A 102 7.47 -6.32 -16.42
CA PHE A 102 7.07 -7.67 -16.84
C PHE A 102 6.38 -7.68 -18.21
N SER A 103 6.10 -8.86 -18.76
CA SER A 103 5.23 -9.00 -19.94
C SER A 103 3.74 -8.89 -19.54
N PRO A 104 2.88 -8.32 -20.40
CA PRO A 104 1.43 -8.29 -20.16
C PRO A 104 0.80 -9.67 -19.95
N GLU A 105 1.31 -10.70 -20.61
CA GLU A 105 0.84 -12.08 -20.46
C GLU A 105 1.12 -12.64 -19.06
N PHE A 106 2.28 -12.33 -18.49
CA PHE A 106 2.62 -12.72 -17.11
C PHE A 106 1.69 -12.05 -16.10
N VAL A 107 1.41 -10.74 -16.28
CA VAL A 107 0.44 -10.01 -15.47
C VAL A 107 -0.94 -10.65 -15.54
N ARG A 108 -1.42 -10.93 -16.76
CA ARG A 108 -2.69 -11.64 -16.98
C ARG A 108 -2.71 -13.00 -16.27
N ASP A 109 -1.65 -13.80 -16.40
CA ASP A 109 -1.62 -15.15 -15.87
C ASP A 109 -1.72 -15.16 -14.34
N GLU A 110 -0.99 -14.27 -13.66
CA GLU A 110 -1.08 -14.12 -12.19
C GLU A 110 -2.48 -13.67 -11.74
N VAL A 111 -3.13 -12.78 -12.49
CA VAL A 111 -4.50 -12.34 -12.23
C VAL A 111 -5.50 -13.47 -12.50
N ALA A 112 -5.34 -14.24 -13.59
CA ALA A 112 -6.27 -15.30 -13.98
C ALA A 112 -6.38 -16.43 -12.92
N VAL A 113 -5.24 -16.79 -12.31
CA VAL A 113 -5.19 -17.76 -11.22
C VAL A 113 -5.57 -17.15 -9.86
N GLY A 114 -5.68 -15.82 -9.78
CA GLY A 114 -6.07 -15.10 -8.58
C GLY A 114 -4.94 -14.96 -7.54
N ARG A 115 -3.67 -15.01 -7.96
CA ARG A 115 -2.48 -14.71 -7.13
C ARG A 115 -2.05 -13.26 -7.20
N ALA A 116 -2.72 -12.48 -8.04
CA ALA A 116 -2.60 -11.05 -8.11
C ALA A 116 -3.97 -10.41 -8.36
N VAL A 117 -4.13 -9.17 -7.89
CA VAL A 117 -5.33 -8.34 -8.12
C VAL A 117 -4.93 -6.97 -8.66
N ILE A 118 -5.84 -6.39 -9.43
CA ILE A 118 -5.75 -5.04 -9.99
C ILE A 118 -7.00 -4.29 -9.51
N PRO A 119 -6.95 -3.61 -8.34
CA PRO A 119 -8.07 -2.82 -7.84
C PRO A 119 -8.27 -1.58 -8.74
N ALA A 120 -9.26 -1.65 -9.63
CA ALA A 120 -9.44 -0.66 -10.68
C ALA A 120 -10.92 -0.52 -11.04
N ASN A 121 -11.73 -0.02 -10.10
CA ASN A 121 -13.16 0.12 -10.29
C ASN A 121 -13.44 0.97 -11.55
N HIS A 122 -14.43 0.55 -12.34
CA HIS A 122 -14.89 1.25 -13.55
C HIS A 122 -15.30 2.71 -13.35
N ARG A 123 -15.59 3.09 -12.10
CA ARG A 123 -16.01 4.43 -11.68
C ARG A 123 -14.86 5.26 -11.09
N HIS A 124 -13.63 4.74 -11.12
CA HIS A 124 -12.42 5.48 -10.75
C HIS A 124 -11.47 5.63 -11.95
N PRO A 125 -11.88 6.42 -12.96
CA PRO A 125 -11.07 6.59 -14.16
C PRO A 125 -9.81 7.45 -13.96
N GLU A 126 -9.70 8.14 -12.83
CA GLU A 126 -8.53 8.94 -12.44
C GLU A 126 -7.33 8.08 -11.97
N CYS A 127 -7.59 6.83 -11.55
CA CYS A 127 -6.58 5.92 -11.03
C CYS A 127 -5.56 5.50 -12.10
N GLU A 128 -4.27 5.62 -11.78
CA GLU A 128 -3.15 5.03 -12.50
C GLU A 128 -2.95 3.57 -12.04
N PRO A 129 -3.29 2.56 -12.86
CA PRO A 129 -3.37 1.18 -12.41
C PRO A 129 -2.06 0.63 -11.82
N MET A 130 -2.22 -0.24 -10.82
CA MET A 130 -1.15 -0.96 -10.14
C MET A 130 -1.61 -2.39 -9.83
N ILE A 131 -0.67 -3.26 -9.46
CA ILE A 131 -0.93 -4.67 -9.14
C ILE A 131 -0.46 -5.04 -7.75
N ILE A 132 -1.25 -5.87 -7.08
CA ILE A 132 -0.95 -6.44 -5.77
C ILE A 132 -0.85 -7.95 -5.94
N GLY A 133 0.36 -8.50 -5.76
CA GLY A 133 0.60 -9.94 -5.82
C GLY A 133 2.04 -10.28 -5.43
N LYS A 134 2.28 -11.50 -4.94
CA LYS A 134 3.56 -11.93 -4.37
C LYS A 134 4.74 -11.83 -5.36
N GLN A 135 4.47 -12.02 -6.66
CA GLN A 135 5.49 -11.99 -7.72
C GLN A 135 5.93 -10.57 -8.12
N PHE A 136 5.21 -9.53 -7.70
CA PHE A 136 5.49 -8.14 -8.04
C PHE A 136 6.19 -7.41 -6.89
N ALA A 137 6.53 -6.14 -7.09
CA ALA A 137 7.08 -5.29 -6.03
C ALA A 137 6.10 -5.21 -4.85
N VAL A 138 6.61 -5.25 -3.62
CA VAL A 138 5.75 -5.17 -2.43
C VAL A 138 5.11 -3.79 -2.35
N LYS A 139 3.77 -3.76 -2.19
CA LYS A 139 2.98 -2.53 -2.20
C LYS A 139 2.74 -2.01 -0.78
N VAL A 140 2.55 -0.71 -0.63
CA VAL A 140 2.29 -0.05 0.67
C VAL A 140 0.96 0.70 0.61
N ASN A 141 0.10 0.45 1.59
CA ASN A 141 -1.12 1.21 1.79
C ASN A 141 -0.93 2.28 2.88
N ALA A 142 -1.48 3.48 2.68
CA ALA A 142 -1.62 4.49 3.73
C ALA A 142 -3.09 4.69 4.13
N ASN A 143 -3.39 4.55 5.42
CA ASN A 143 -4.71 4.88 5.95
C ASN A 143 -4.82 6.38 6.24
N ILE A 144 -5.82 7.01 5.65
CA ILE A 144 -6.27 8.37 5.94
C ILE A 144 -7.73 8.32 6.39
N GLY A 145 -8.35 9.47 6.59
CA GLY A 145 -9.73 9.58 7.01
C GLY A 145 -9.91 10.56 8.15
N ASN A 146 -11.05 11.22 8.14
CA ASN A 146 -11.46 12.13 9.20
C ASN A 146 -11.98 11.35 10.42
N SER A 147 -12.21 12.05 11.53
CA SER A 147 -12.92 11.48 12.67
C SER A 147 -13.99 12.43 13.17
N ALA A 148 -14.87 11.94 14.05
CA ALA A 148 -15.85 12.77 14.74
C ALA A 148 -15.24 13.94 15.54
N VAL A 149 -13.93 13.91 15.82
CA VAL A 149 -13.24 14.85 16.72
C VAL A 149 -12.37 15.86 15.96
N THR A 150 -11.82 15.48 14.79
CA THR A 150 -10.83 16.28 14.05
C THR A 150 -10.83 15.97 12.55
N SER A 151 -10.21 16.89 11.79
CA SER A 151 -9.96 16.87 10.34
C SER A 151 -11.08 17.40 9.43
N SER A 152 -10.66 18.01 8.33
CA SER A 152 -11.51 18.58 7.27
C SER A 152 -11.25 17.91 5.92
N ILE A 153 -12.16 18.08 4.96
CA ILE A 153 -12.00 17.55 3.59
C ILE A 153 -10.66 17.99 2.96
N ALA A 154 -10.27 19.25 3.14
CA ALA A 154 -9.00 19.78 2.64
C ALA A 154 -7.78 19.05 3.22
N GLU A 155 -7.81 18.76 4.53
CA GLU A 155 -6.72 18.05 5.21
C GLU A 155 -6.66 16.58 4.79
N GLU A 156 -7.80 15.93 4.52
CA GLU A 156 -7.82 14.56 4.00
C GLU A 156 -7.28 14.47 2.57
N VAL A 157 -7.63 15.42 1.70
CA VAL A 157 -7.07 15.48 0.34
C VAL A 157 -5.56 15.77 0.39
N GLU A 158 -5.10 16.68 1.25
CA GLU A 158 -3.66 16.92 1.45
C GLU A 158 -2.95 15.67 1.97
N LYS A 159 -3.53 14.93 2.92
CA LYS A 159 -2.94 13.67 3.41
C LYS A 159 -2.85 12.62 2.32
N MET A 160 -3.83 12.51 1.43
CA MET A 160 -3.77 11.64 0.26
C MET A 160 -2.62 12.03 -0.68
N VAL A 161 -2.53 13.31 -1.06
CA VAL A 161 -1.47 13.81 -1.95
C VAL A 161 -0.10 13.62 -1.31
N TRP A 162 0.00 13.86 0.00
CA TRP A 162 1.23 13.70 0.76
C TRP A 162 1.64 12.23 0.88
N ALA A 163 0.72 11.31 1.14
CA ALA A 163 1.00 9.88 1.22
C ALA A 163 1.50 9.34 -0.12
N THR A 164 0.80 9.66 -1.22
CA THR A 164 1.16 9.22 -2.57
C THR A 164 2.48 9.84 -3.04
N ARG A 165 2.77 11.10 -2.69
CA ARG A 165 4.08 11.75 -2.94
C ARG A 165 5.25 10.93 -2.38
N TRP A 166 5.08 10.35 -1.19
CA TRP A 166 6.14 9.60 -0.51
C TRP A 166 6.15 8.11 -0.84
N GLY A 167 5.24 7.64 -1.70
CA GLY A 167 5.29 6.29 -2.25
C GLY A 167 4.19 5.36 -1.79
N ALA A 168 3.11 5.84 -1.13
CA ALA A 168 1.92 5.01 -0.92
C ALA A 168 1.38 4.55 -2.28
N ASP A 169 1.20 3.24 -2.43
CA ASP A 169 0.76 2.57 -3.65
C ASP A 169 -0.77 2.45 -3.70
N THR A 170 -1.42 2.43 -2.54
CA THR A 170 -2.86 2.59 -2.35
C THR A 170 -3.12 3.48 -1.13
N ILE A 171 -4.35 3.98 -1.02
CA ILE A 171 -4.83 4.61 0.21
C ILE A 171 -6.15 3.99 0.66
N MET A 172 -6.45 4.10 1.95
CA MET A 172 -7.80 3.81 2.45
C MET A 172 -8.40 5.04 3.11
N ASP A 173 -9.63 5.36 2.72
CA ASP A 173 -10.46 6.31 3.45
C ASP A 173 -11.17 5.58 4.60
N LEU A 174 -10.66 5.77 5.82
CA LEU A 174 -11.21 5.21 7.05
C LEU A 174 -12.02 6.26 7.84
N SER A 175 -12.51 7.29 7.16
CA SER A 175 -13.31 8.38 7.74
C SER A 175 -14.48 7.85 8.58
N THR A 176 -14.68 8.48 9.75
CA THR A 176 -15.83 8.24 10.62
C THR A 176 -16.51 9.55 11.04
N GLY A 177 -17.81 9.49 11.33
CA GLY A 177 -18.60 10.67 11.67
C GLY A 177 -19.25 11.34 10.45
N LYS A 178 -19.16 12.68 10.37
CA LYS A 178 -19.93 13.48 9.41
C LYS A 178 -19.23 13.59 8.05
N ASN A 179 -20.03 13.77 7.00
CA ASN A 179 -19.58 14.04 5.63
C ASN A 179 -18.63 12.96 5.05
N ILE A 180 -18.82 11.69 5.43
CA ILE A 180 -18.02 10.56 4.92
C ILE A 180 -18.14 10.48 3.39
N HIS A 181 -19.36 10.61 2.85
CA HIS A 181 -19.61 10.53 1.42
C HIS A 181 -18.86 11.62 0.65
N GLU A 182 -18.99 12.87 1.10
CA GLU A 182 -18.37 14.03 0.45
C GLU A 182 -16.85 13.97 0.57
N THR A 183 -16.31 13.62 1.74
CA THR A 183 -14.86 13.48 1.94
C THR A 183 -14.27 12.47 0.96
N ARG A 184 -14.92 11.30 0.84
CA ARG A 184 -14.51 10.25 -0.09
C ARG A 184 -14.62 10.67 -1.56
N GLU A 185 -15.66 11.42 -1.92
CA GLU A 185 -15.81 11.93 -3.29
C GLU A 185 -14.63 12.82 -3.67
N TRP A 186 -14.25 13.74 -2.78
CA TRP A 186 -13.08 14.60 -2.98
C TRP A 186 -11.78 13.80 -3.07
N ILE A 187 -11.61 12.77 -2.25
CA ILE A 187 -10.44 11.88 -2.30
C ILE A 187 -10.40 11.13 -3.64
N LEU A 188 -11.48 10.44 -4.03
CA LEU A 188 -11.54 9.62 -5.25
C LEU A 188 -11.27 10.44 -6.51
N ARG A 189 -11.94 11.59 -6.66
CA ARG A 189 -11.75 12.46 -7.84
C ARG A 189 -10.34 13.05 -7.92
N ASN A 190 -9.58 13.03 -6.83
CA ASN A 190 -8.23 13.57 -6.75
C ASN A 190 -7.17 12.47 -6.55
N SER A 191 -7.52 11.19 -6.49
CA SER A 191 -6.57 10.12 -6.20
C SER A 191 -5.99 9.54 -7.49
N PRO A 192 -4.66 9.51 -7.66
CA PRO A 192 -4.02 8.80 -8.76
C PRO A 192 -3.82 7.31 -8.43
N VAL A 193 -4.10 6.88 -7.20
CA VAL A 193 -3.90 5.50 -6.73
C VAL A 193 -5.23 4.87 -6.31
N PRO A 194 -5.31 3.53 -6.24
CA PRO A 194 -6.52 2.87 -5.75
C PRO A 194 -6.93 3.31 -4.35
N VAL A 195 -8.23 3.48 -4.14
CA VAL A 195 -8.84 3.89 -2.87
C VAL A 195 -9.67 2.76 -2.30
N GLY A 196 -9.29 2.31 -1.11
CA GLY A 196 -10.04 1.34 -0.33
C GLY A 196 -10.92 1.96 0.75
N THR A 197 -11.90 1.18 1.22
CA THR A 197 -12.76 1.57 2.35
C THR A 197 -13.12 0.38 3.23
N VAL A 198 -13.74 0.67 4.37
CA VAL A 198 -14.43 -0.34 5.19
C VAL A 198 -15.93 0.03 5.23
N PRO A 199 -16.78 -0.54 4.35
CA PRO A 199 -18.16 -0.08 4.20
C PRO A 199 -19.00 -0.08 5.48
N ILE A 200 -18.66 -0.97 6.44
CA ILE A 200 -19.36 -1.07 7.73
C ILE A 200 -19.25 0.22 8.55
N TYR A 201 -18.20 1.04 8.36
CA TYR A 201 -18.04 2.29 9.11
C TYR A 201 -19.09 3.32 8.71
N GLN A 202 -19.33 3.49 7.41
CA GLN A 202 -20.39 4.37 6.95
C GLN A 202 -21.77 3.78 7.22
N ALA A 203 -21.95 2.46 7.08
CA ALA A 203 -23.22 1.80 7.42
C ALA A 203 -23.58 2.02 8.90
N LEU A 204 -22.59 1.99 9.79
CA LEU A 204 -22.77 2.26 11.22
C LEU A 204 -23.21 3.72 11.48
N GLU A 205 -22.64 4.69 10.77
CA GLU A 205 -23.08 6.10 10.88
C GLU A 205 -24.53 6.29 10.39
N LYS A 206 -24.95 5.56 9.35
CA LYS A 206 -26.35 5.60 8.86
C LYS A 206 -27.36 5.10 9.90
N VAL A 207 -26.92 4.30 10.87
CA VAL A 207 -27.73 3.84 12.02
C VAL A 207 -27.35 4.54 13.33
N ASN A 208 -26.77 5.75 13.24
CA ASN A 208 -26.42 6.61 14.38
C ASN A 208 -25.45 5.96 15.38
N GLY A 209 -24.52 5.13 14.91
CA GLY A 209 -23.51 4.52 15.77
C GLY A 209 -23.99 3.28 16.53
N ASP A 210 -25.24 2.83 16.34
CA ASP A 210 -25.76 1.63 17.00
C ASP A 210 -25.47 0.37 16.17
N PRO A 211 -24.48 -0.46 16.57
CA PRO A 211 -24.16 -1.66 15.82
C PRO A 211 -25.31 -2.67 15.81
N THR A 212 -26.25 -2.61 16.75
CA THR A 212 -27.38 -3.55 16.82
C THR A 212 -28.48 -3.22 15.81
N ALA A 213 -28.52 -1.98 15.33
CA ALA A 213 -29.47 -1.49 14.34
C ALA A 213 -29.02 -1.72 12.89
N LEU A 214 -27.81 -2.25 12.67
CA LEU A 214 -27.33 -2.63 11.34
C LEU A 214 -28.22 -3.72 10.73
N THR A 215 -28.44 -3.62 9.42
CA THR A 215 -29.17 -4.60 8.61
C THR A 215 -28.44 -4.84 7.31
N TRP A 216 -28.74 -5.95 6.64
CA TRP A 216 -28.23 -6.23 5.30
C TRP A 216 -28.55 -5.09 4.34
N GLU A 217 -29.77 -4.55 4.38
CA GLU A 217 -30.22 -3.50 3.47
C GLU A 217 -29.39 -2.21 3.60
N VAL A 218 -29.14 -1.75 4.84
CA VAL A 218 -28.29 -0.56 5.07
C VAL A 218 -26.87 -0.79 4.59
N TYR A 219 -26.32 -1.98 4.82
CA TYR A 219 -24.98 -2.32 4.36
C TYR A 219 -24.91 -2.42 2.84
N ARG A 220 -25.84 -3.14 2.21
CA ARG A 220 -25.96 -3.29 0.75
C ARG A 220 -26.03 -1.93 0.06
N ASP A 221 -26.89 -1.04 0.54
CA ASP A 221 -27.05 0.28 -0.04
C ASP A 221 -25.77 1.11 0.12
N THR A 222 -25.03 0.92 1.22
CA THR A 222 -23.71 1.54 1.43
C THR A 222 -22.64 1.00 0.49
N VAL A 223 -22.61 -0.32 0.25
CA VAL A 223 -21.71 -0.94 -0.73
C VAL A 223 -21.98 -0.40 -2.14
N ILE A 224 -23.25 -0.33 -2.56
CA ILE A 224 -23.62 0.19 -3.87
C ILE A 224 -23.21 1.67 -4.01
N GLU A 225 -23.52 2.50 -3.01
CA GLU A 225 -23.13 3.91 -2.98
C GLU A 225 -21.61 4.08 -3.20
N GLN A 226 -20.80 3.30 -2.50
CA GLN A 226 -19.34 3.37 -2.60
C GLN A 226 -18.81 2.82 -3.94
N CYS A 227 -19.44 1.77 -4.48
CA CYS A 227 -19.12 1.26 -5.81
C CYS A 227 -19.38 2.32 -6.89
N GLU A 228 -20.49 3.05 -6.79
CA GLU A 228 -20.86 4.10 -7.73
C GLU A 228 -19.92 5.30 -7.67
N GLN A 229 -19.37 5.63 -6.50
CA GLN A 229 -18.34 6.67 -6.36
C GLN A 229 -17.00 6.30 -6.99
N GLY A 230 -16.64 5.01 -6.99
CA GLY A 230 -15.35 4.53 -7.52
C GLY A 230 -14.40 3.89 -6.49
N VAL A 231 -14.88 3.44 -5.33
CA VAL A 231 -14.02 2.68 -4.41
C VAL A 231 -13.48 1.42 -5.11
N ASP A 232 -12.16 1.22 -5.09
CA ASP A 232 -11.50 0.13 -5.83
C ASP A 232 -11.47 -1.19 -5.08
N TYR A 233 -11.43 -1.14 -3.75
CA TYR A 233 -11.50 -2.33 -2.92
C TYR A 233 -12.20 -2.07 -1.59
N MET A 234 -12.81 -3.12 -1.03
CA MET A 234 -13.57 -3.01 0.19
C MET A 234 -13.12 -4.05 1.21
N THR A 235 -12.79 -3.58 2.41
CA THR A 235 -12.58 -4.44 3.56
C THR A 235 -13.91 -4.95 4.09
N VAL A 236 -14.15 -6.26 3.94
CA VAL A 236 -15.39 -6.92 4.37
C VAL A 236 -15.07 -7.99 5.42
N HIS A 237 -15.56 -7.78 6.64
CA HIS A 237 -15.32 -8.65 7.80
C HIS A 237 -16.29 -9.85 7.82
N ALA A 238 -16.45 -10.52 6.68
CA ALA A 238 -17.35 -11.66 6.54
C ALA A 238 -16.83 -12.94 7.25
N GLY A 239 -15.55 -12.97 7.65
CA GLY A 239 -14.97 -14.05 8.45
C GLY A 239 -15.27 -14.00 9.95
N VAL A 240 -15.86 -12.91 10.46
CA VAL A 240 -16.24 -12.76 11.86
C VAL A 240 -17.56 -13.48 12.12
N LEU A 241 -17.46 -14.76 12.43
CA LEU A 241 -18.62 -15.61 12.61
C LEU A 241 -19.06 -15.68 14.07
N TRP A 242 -20.37 -15.81 14.29
CA TRP A 242 -20.99 -15.95 15.60
C TRP A 242 -20.31 -17.00 16.47
N ARG A 243 -20.00 -18.14 15.87
CA ARG A 243 -19.33 -19.28 16.51
C ARG A 243 -17.87 -19.02 16.90
N TYR A 244 -17.21 -18.01 16.34
CA TYR A 244 -15.82 -17.68 16.63
C TYR A 244 -15.66 -16.65 17.74
N ILE A 245 -16.68 -15.82 18.00
CA ILE A 245 -16.63 -14.80 19.06
C ILE A 245 -16.26 -15.39 20.43
N PRO A 246 -16.77 -16.55 20.88
CA PRO A 246 -16.36 -17.13 22.17
C PRO A 246 -14.87 -17.51 22.26
N LEU A 247 -14.19 -17.72 21.12
CA LEU A 247 -12.76 -18.06 21.09
C LEU A 247 -11.90 -16.90 21.56
N THR A 248 -12.37 -15.65 21.40
CA THR A 248 -11.64 -14.44 21.81
C THR A 248 -11.77 -14.14 23.30
N ALA A 249 -12.61 -14.87 24.04
CA ALA A 249 -12.91 -14.59 25.45
C ALA A 249 -11.70 -14.70 26.39
N LYS A 250 -10.66 -15.44 25.98
CA LYS A 250 -9.42 -15.63 26.75
C LYS A 250 -8.25 -14.76 26.28
N ARG A 251 -8.46 -13.94 25.25
CA ARG A 251 -7.41 -13.04 24.75
C ARG A 251 -7.07 -11.97 25.76
N VAL A 252 -5.83 -11.52 25.74
CA VAL A 252 -5.35 -10.39 26.54
C VAL A 252 -5.97 -9.09 26.05
N THR A 253 -6.08 -8.92 24.73
CA THR A 253 -6.59 -7.68 24.09
C THR A 253 -7.91 -7.83 23.36
N GLY A 254 -8.53 -9.03 23.41
CA GLY A 254 -9.85 -9.27 22.84
C GLY A 254 -9.89 -9.11 21.31
N ILE A 255 -10.89 -8.37 20.82
CA ILE A 255 -11.09 -8.06 19.40
C ILE A 255 -10.68 -6.60 19.19
N VAL A 256 -9.56 -6.39 18.49
CA VAL A 256 -9.01 -5.04 18.23
C VAL A 256 -9.39 -4.47 16.86
N SER A 257 -9.96 -5.28 15.97
CA SER A 257 -10.51 -4.78 14.72
C SER A 257 -11.76 -3.96 15.00
N ARG A 258 -11.80 -2.70 14.52
CA ARG A 258 -13.01 -1.87 14.59
C ARG A 258 -14.17 -2.51 13.84
N GLY A 259 -13.96 -2.92 12.58
CA GLY A 259 -15.01 -3.60 11.81
C GLY A 259 -15.40 -4.96 12.41
N GLY A 260 -14.41 -5.72 12.89
CA GLY A 260 -14.67 -7.02 13.52
C GLY A 260 -15.45 -6.91 14.84
N SER A 261 -15.13 -5.94 15.69
CA SER A 261 -15.87 -5.67 16.93
C SER A 261 -17.30 -5.20 16.69
N ILE A 262 -17.54 -4.39 15.64
CA ILE A 262 -18.91 -4.01 15.21
C ILE A 262 -19.72 -5.25 14.84
N MET A 263 -19.14 -6.15 14.03
CA MET A 263 -19.81 -7.39 13.63
C MET A 263 -20.02 -8.34 14.80
N ALA A 264 -19.05 -8.45 15.72
CA ALA A 264 -19.20 -9.25 16.93
C ALA A 264 -20.35 -8.73 17.81
N ALA A 265 -20.44 -7.41 18.00
CA ALA A 265 -21.54 -6.79 18.75
C ALA A 265 -22.91 -7.05 18.10
N TRP A 266 -23.00 -6.91 16.77
CA TRP A 266 -24.24 -7.22 16.04
C TRP A 266 -24.65 -8.68 16.19
N CYS A 267 -23.71 -9.62 16.03
CA CYS A 267 -24.02 -11.06 16.17
C CYS A 267 -24.46 -11.38 17.61
N LEU A 268 -23.85 -10.78 18.64
CA LEU A 268 -24.22 -10.95 20.05
C LEU A 268 -25.62 -10.44 20.37
N ALA A 269 -25.97 -9.28 19.85
CA ALA A 269 -27.29 -8.69 20.05
C ALA A 269 -28.39 -9.53 19.39
N ASN A 270 -28.14 -10.01 18.16
CA ASN A 270 -29.14 -10.71 17.36
C ASN A 270 -29.13 -12.24 17.55
N ARG A 271 -28.08 -12.81 18.16
CA ARG A 271 -27.83 -14.25 18.29
C ARG A 271 -27.93 -14.99 16.96
N GLN A 272 -27.34 -14.40 15.93
CA GLN A 272 -27.39 -14.86 14.55
C GLN A 272 -25.98 -14.85 13.94
N GLU A 273 -25.81 -15.63 12.89
CA GLU A 273 -24.59 -15.60 12.08
C GLU A 273 -24.45 -14.26 11.37
N SER A 274 -23.20 -13.84 11.14
CA SER A 274 -22.86 -12.59 10.47
C SER A 274 -23.63 -12.40 9.17
N PHE A 275 -24.37 -11.30 9.05
CA PHE A 275 -25.10 -11.00 7.82
C PHE A 275 -24.16 -10.77 6.62
N LEU A 276 -22.90 -10.38 6.87
CA LEU A 276 -21.87 -10.27 5.83
C LEU A 276 -21.50 -11.64 5.27
N TYR A 277 -21.50 -12.67 6.11
CA TYR A 277 -21.27 -14.05 5.70
C TYR A 277 -22.51 -14.62 4.98
N THR A 278 -23.70 -14.46 5.56
CA THR A 278 -24.92 -15.06 4.98
C THR A 278 -25.37 -14.43 3.67
N HIS A 279 -24.99 -13.17 3.40
CA HIS A 279 -25.26 -12.47 2.14
C HIS A 279 -24.01 -12.31 1.25
N PHE A 280 -22.96 -13.10 1.48
CA PHE A 280 -21.67 -12.94 0.79
C PHE A 280 -21.78 -13.04 -0.75
N GLU A 281 -22.57 -13.98 -1.28
CA GLU A 281 -22.82 -14.09 -2.72
C GLU A 281 -23.53 -12.85 -3.29
N GLU A 282 -24.47 -12.25 -2.55
CA GLU A 282 -25.12 -11.00 -2.98
C GLU A 282 -24.13 -9.84 -3.02
N ILE A 283 -23.16 -9.79 -2.08
CA ILE A 283 -22.07 -8.82 -2.13
C ILE A 283 -21.23 -9.06 -3.40
N CYS A 284 -20.90 -10.31 -3.72
CA CYS A 284 -20.15 -10.65 -4.94
C CYS A 284 -20.87 -10.15 -6.21
N GLU A 285 -22.18 -10.32 -6.30
CA GLU A 285 -23.00 -9.84 -7.42
C GLU A 285 -23.01 -8.31 -7.55
N ILE A 286 -22.81 -7.58 -6.46
CA ILE A 286 -22.62 -6.13 -6.52
C ILE A 286 -21.21 -5.81 -7.04
N LEU A 287 -20.17 -6.33 -6.39
CA LEU A 287 -18.78 -5.95 -6.67
C LEU A 287 -18.35 -6.31 -8.11
N ARG A 288 -18.78 -7.46 -8.63
CA ARG A 288 -18.44 -7.92 -10.00
C ARG A 288 -18.93 -7.01 -11.13
N ARG A 289 -19.92 -6.14 -10.85
CA ARG A 289 -20.45 -5.18 -11.84
C ARG A 289 -19.57 -3.94 -11.97
N TYR A 290 -18.79 -3.65 -10.93
CA TYR A 290 -17.96 -2.44 -10.83
C TYR A 290 -16.45 -2.74 -10.87
N ASP A 291 -16.07 -4.02 -10.77
CA ASP A 291 -14.69 -4.47 -10.58
C ASP A 291 -14.06 -3.96 -9.28
N VAL A 292 -14.84 -4.06 -8.20
CA VAL A 292 -14.34 -3.80 -6.85
C VAL A 292 -13.70 -5.07 -6.30
N THR A 293 -12.46 -4.96 -5.84
CA THR A 293 -11.72 -6.06 -5.24
C THR A 293 -12.16 -6.28 -3.79
N PHE A 294 -12.36 -7.54 -3.38
CA PHE A 294 -12.50 -7.86 -1.97
C PHE A 294 -11.15 -7.72 -1.26
N SER A 295 -11.14 -7.00 -0.15
CA SER A 295 -10.16 -7.17 0.91
C SER A 295 -10.86 -7.93 2.03
N LEU A 296 -10.63 -9.24 2.15
CA LEU A 296 -11.32 -10.03 3.17
C LEU A 296 -10.71 -9.74 4.55
N GLY A 297 -11.47 -9.04 5.38
CA GLY A 297 -10.97 -8.42 6.61
C GLY A 297 -10.66 -9.42 7.73
N ASP A 298 -9.60 -9.12 8.47
CA ASP A 298 -9.11 -9.90 9.61
C ASP A 298 -9.72 -9.41 10.95
N GLY A 299 -11.04 -9.54 11.06
CA GLY A 299 -11.79 -9.04 12.21
C GLY A 299 -11.37 -9.61 13.55
N LEU A 300 -10.77 -10.80 13.56
CA LEU A 300 -10.23 -11.49 14.72
C LEU A 300 -8.70 -11.49 14.74
N ARG A 301 -8.02 -10.53 14.10
CA ARG A 301 -6.56 -10.40 14.24
C ARG A 301 -6.08 -10.19 15.68
N PRO A 302 -4.83 -10.57 16.01
CA PRO A 302 -4.25 -10.35 17.33
C PRO A 302 -3.88 -8.88 17.55
N GLY A 303 -4.26 -8.34 18.71
CA GLY A 303 -3.92 -6.99 19.17
C GLY A 303 -2.81 -6.93 20.22
N SER A 304 -2.20 -8.07 20.51
CA SER A 304 -1.01 -8.19 21.34
C SER A 304 -0.21 -9.42 20.95
N ILE A 305 1.07 -9.43 21.28
CA ILE A 305 1.95 -10.59 21.08
C ILE A 305 1.40 -11.86 21.75
N ALA A 306 0.68 -11.73 22.86
CA ALA A 306 0.10 -12.86 23.59
C ALA A 306 -1.03 -13.56 22.81
N ASP A 307 -1.77 -12.81 22.00
CA ASP A 307 -2.93 -13.30 21.25
C ASP A 307 -2.55 -13.84 19.85
N ALA A 308 -1.28 -13.70 19.45
CA ALA A 308 -0.79 -14.06 18.13
C ALA A 308 -0.86 -15.57 17.85
N ASN A 309 -1.37 -15.94 16.67
CA ASN A 309 -1.53 -17.31 16.17
C ASN A 309 -2.48 -18.14 17.05
N ASP A 310 -3.49 -17.52 17.66
CA ASP A 310 -4.49 -18.24 18.43
C ASP A 310 -5.58 -18.86 17.55
N GLU A 311 -6.47 -19.63 18.18
CA GLU A 311 -7.53 -20.34 17.47
C GLU A 311 -8.54 -19.40 16.82
N ALA A 312 -8.84 -18.24 17.42
CA ALA A 312 -9.79 -17.28 16.86
C ALA A 312 -9.27 -16.70 15.53
N GLN A 313 -7.99 -16.33 15.49
CA GLN A 313 -7.33 -15.81 14.30
C GLN A 313 -7.36 -16.83 13.16
N PHE A 314 -6.92 -18.06 13.42
CA PHE A 314 -6.85 -19.07 12.35
C PHE A 314 -8.21 -19.66 11.98
N ALA A 315 -9.20 -19.61 12.86
CA ALA A 315 -10.59 -19.95 12.51
C ALA A 315 -11.18 -18.97 11.50
N GLU A 316 -10.92 -17.67 11.67
CA GLU A 316 -11.28 -16.66 10.68
C GLU A 316 -10.53 -16.88 9.37
N LEU A 317 -9.20 -17.05 9.40
CA LEU A 317 -8.39 -17.28 8.19
C LEU A 317 -8.91 -18.45 7.32
N ARG A 318 -9.27 -19.57 7.95
CA ARG A 318 -9.88 -20.71 7.23
C ARG A 318 -11.20 -20.33 6.54
N THR A 319 -12.00 -19.48 7.17
CA THR A 319 -13.24 -18.96 6.57
C THR A 319 -12.93 -17.99 5.43
N LEU A 320 -11.89 -17.16 5.55
CA LEU A 320 -11.50 -16.27 4.45
C LEU A 320 -11.09 -17.08 3.21
N GLY A 321 -10.46 -18.25 3.37
CA GLY A 321 -10.19 -19.18 2.27
C GLY A 321 -11.44 -19.71 1.58
N GLU A 322 -12.46 -20.11 2.35
CA GLU A 322 -13.78 -20.49 1.84
C GLU A 322 -14.42 -19.34 1.04
N LEU A 323 -14.45 -18.14 1.61
CA LEU A 323 -15.00 -16.94 0.98
C LEU A 323 -14.23 -16.53 -0.27
N THR A 324 -12.92 -16.76 -0.30
CA THR A 324 -12.06 -16.53 -1.49
C THR A 324 -12.50 -17.41 -2.64
N THR A 325 -12.74 -18.70 -2.39
CA THR A 325 -13.24 -19.64 -3.39
C THR A 325 -14.58 -19.16 -3.96
N ILE A 326 -15.49 -18.74 -3.08
CA ILE A 326 -16.81 -18.23 -3.48
C ILE A 326 -16.66 -16.97 -4.33
N ALA A 327 -15.95 -15.95 -3.86
CA ALA A 327 -15.78 -14.69 -4.59
C ALA A 327 -15.12 -14.89 -5.97
N LYS A 328 -14.07 -15.72 -6.04
CA LYS A 328 -13.43 -16.09 -7.31
C LYS A 328 -14.39 -16.81 -8.25
N SER A 329 -15.34 -17.62 -7.76
CA SER A 329 -16.36 -18.27 -8.60
C SER A 329 -17.37 -17.30 -9.21
N HIS A 330 -17.59 -16.14 -8.58
CA HIS A 330 -18.39 -15.03 -9.12
C HIS A 330 -17.57 -14.08 -10.02
N GLY A 331 -16.29 -14.37 -10.22
CA GLY A 331 -15.39 -13.53 -11.01
C GLY A 331 -14.92 -12.26 -10.27
N VAL A 332 -15.00 -12.23 -8.93
CA VAL A 332 -14.54 -11.08 -8.14
C VAL A 332 -13.08 -11.29 -7.72
N GLN A 333 -12.29 -10.23 -7.82
CA GLN A 333 -10.89 -10.20 -7.36
C GLN A 333 -10.84 -10.23 -5.83
N VAL A 334 -9.85 -10.91 -5.24
CA VAL A 334 -9.75 -11.08 -3.78
C VAL A 334 -8.31 -10.93 -3.31
N MET A 335 -8.12 -10.18 -2.23
CA MET A 335 -6.95 -10.21 -1.36
C MET A 335 -7.39 -10.47 0.09
N ILE A 336 -6.48 -11.00 0.91
CA ILE A 336 -6.75 -11.43 2.29
C ILE A 336 -6.07 -10.46 3.25
N GLU A 337 -6.80 -9.95 4.24
CA GLU A 337 -6.17 -9.18 5.32
C GLU A 337 -5.54 -10.10 6.36
N GLY A 338 -4.45 -9.63 6.97
CA GLY A 338 -3.60 -10.41 7.86
C GLY A 338 -3.11 -9.62 9.07
N PRO A 339 -2.50 -10.34 10.03
CA PRO A 339 -2.45 -9.96 11.43
C PRO A 339 -1.74 -8.64 11.75
N GLY A 340 -2.07 -8.14 12.94
CA GLY A 340 -1.53 -6.94 13.57
C GLY A 340 -0.30 -7.20 14.44
N HIS A 341 -0.43 -7.86 15.60
CA HIS A 341 0.68 -8.04 16.55
C HIS A 341 1.17 -9.49 16.53
N VAL A 342 2.41 -9.73 16.07
CA VAL A 342 2.97 -11.08 15.93
C VAL A 342 4.47 -11.09 16.23
N PRO A 343 4.95 -11.88 17.20
CA PRO A 343 6.38 -11.96 17.49
C PRO A 343 7.11 -12.67 16.34
N MET A 344 8.34 -12.25 16.04
CA MET A 344 9.06 -12.66 14.81
C MET A 344 9.05 -14.18 14.51
N HIS A 345 9.22 -15.03 15.53
CA HIS A 345 9.23 -16.49 15.35
C HIS A 345 7.90 -17.09 14.86
N LYS A 346 6.79 -16.34 14.91
CA LYS A 346 5.45 -16.74 14.48
C LYS A 346 5.06 -16.17 13.11
N ILE A 347 5.83 -15.23 12.56
CA ILE A 347 5.44 -14.47 11.36
C ILE A 347 5.30 -15.38 10.14
N VAL A 348 6.31 -16.20 9.84
CA VAL A 348 6.34 -17.03 8.63
C VAL A 348 5.21 -18.07 8.60
N GLU A 349 4.77 -18.54 9.78
CA GLU A 349 3.64 -19.47 9.88
C GLU A 349 2.33 -18.84 9.36
N ASN A 350 2.14 -17.53 9.55
CA ASN A 350 0.94 -16.84 9.07
C ASN A 350 0.88 -16.84 7.54
N VAL A 351 1.99 -16.56 6.87
CA VAL A 351 2.05 -16.58 5.39
C VAL A 351 1.84 -18.00 4.87
N ARG A 352 2.52 -18.99 5.46
CA ARG A 352 2.36 -20.40 5.06
C ARG A 352 0.90 -20.85 5.14
N LEU A 353 0.21 -20.51 6.23
CA LEU A 353 -1.19 -20.88 6.42
C LEU A 353 -2.12 -20.10 5.50
N GLU A 354 -1.85 -18.83 5.25
CA GLU A 354 -2.63 -18.04 4.30
C GLU A 354 -2.54 -18.65 2.89
N GLU A 355 -1.34 -18.96 2.40
CA GLU A 355 -1.15 -19.58 1.08
C GLU A 355 -1.85 -20.94 0.97
N GLU A 356 -1.74 -21.78 2.00
CA GLU A 356 -2.35 -23.11 2.06
C GLU A 356 -3.89 -23.04 2.06
N LEU A 357 -4.46 -22.07 2.78
CA LEU A 357 -5.89 -21.98 3.02
C LEU A 357 -6.64 -21.09 2.03
N CYS A 358 -5.97 -20.10 1.44
CA CYS A 358 -6.58 -19.02 0.64
C CYS A 358 -6.17 -19.05 -0.84
N GLU A 359 -5.68 -20.20 -1.33
CA GLU A 359 -5.32 -20.42 -2.74
C GLU A 359 -4.29 -19.41 -3.27
N GLU A 360 -3.27 -19.10 -2.45
CA GLU A 360 -2.22 -18.11 -2.77
C GLU A 360 -2.78 -16.72 -3.16
N ALA A 361 -3.96 -16.35 -2.68
CA ALA A 361 -4.48 -14.99 -2.88
C ALA A 361 -3.49 -13.94 -2.32
N PRO A 362 -3.47 -12.71 -2.83
CA PRO A 362 -2.57 -11.69 -2.30
C PRO A 362 -2.85 -11.42 -0.81
N PHE A 363 -1.81 -11.51 0.00
CA PHE A 363 -1.91 -11.21 1.44
C PHE A 363 -1.62 -9.73 1.72
N TYR A 364 -2.40 -9.13 2.62
CA TYR A 364 -2.38 -7.71 2.99
C TYR A 364 -2.31 -7.55 4.51
N THR A 365 -1.17 -7.13 5.07
CA THR A 365 -0.95 -7.21 6.54
C THR A 365 -0.82 -5.84 7.21
N LEU A 366 -1.32 -5.70 8.44
CA LEU A 366 -1.09 -4.52 9.27
C LEU A 366 0.20 -4.67 10.10
N GLY A 367 1.34 -4.28 9.54
CA GLY A 367 2.65 -4.63 10.08
C GLY A 367 3.08 -6.03 9.64
N PRO A 368 3.30 -7.00 10.56
CA PRO A 368 2.88 -6.98 11.96
C PRO A 368 3.86 -6.32 12.94
N LEU A 369 3.36 -5.80 14.06
CA LEU A 369 4.15 -5.33 15.20
C LEU A 369 4.87 -6.52 15.86
N ALA A 370 6.21 -6.47 15.88
CA ALA A 370 7.04 -7.52 16.46
C ALA A 370 7.12 -7.48 17.99
N THR A 371 6.68 -6.37 18.61
CA THR A 371 6.65 -6.18 20.06
C THR A 371 5.66 -5.07 20.45
N ASP A 372 5.07 -5.16 21.64
CA ASP A 372 4.04 -4.22 22.15
C ASP A 372 4.62 -3.12 23.05
N ILE A 373 5.93 -3.10 23.28
CA ILE A 373 6.53 -2.32 24.39
C ILE A 373 6.95 -0.89 24.01
N ALA A 374 6.70 -0.46 22.78
CA ALA A 374 7.23 0.80 22.25
C ALA A 374 6.17 1.66 21.52
N PRO A 375 5.04 2.01 22.18
CA PRO A 375 4.12 2.99 21.62
C PRO A 375 4.87 4.31 21.32
N ALA A 376 4.41 5.06 20.33
CA ALA A 376 5.13 6.16 19.64
C ALA A 376 6.15 5.69 18.59
N TYR A 377 6.58 4.42 18.64
CA TYR A 377 7.57 3.85 17.73
C TYR A 377 7.03 2.62 17.00
N ASP A 378 5.71 2.49 16.91
CA ASP A 378 5.08 1.31 16.33
C ASP A 378 5.28 1.21 14.81
N HIS A 379 5.54 2.33 14.12
CA HIS A 379 6.08 2.31 12.76
C HIS A 379 7.38 1.48 12.67
N ILE A 380 8.25 1.53 13.68
CA ILE A 380 9.50 0.75 13.73
C ILE A 380 9.24 -0.70 14.16
N THR A 381 8.46 -0.91 15.23
CA THR A 381 8.15 -2.27 15.73
C THR A 381 7.47 -3.10 14.64
N SER A 382 6.61 -2.46 13.85
CA SER A 382 5.91 -3.08 12.73
C SER A 382 6.76 -3.19 11.47
N ALA A 383 7.65 -2.24 11.16
CA ALA A 383 8.54 -2.37 10.00
C ALA A 383 9.39 -3.65 10.05
N ILE A 384 9.81 -4.07 11.24
CA ILE A 384 10.53 -5.33 11.45
C ILE A 384 9.68 -6.51 10.98
N GLY A 385 8.43 -6.60 11.45
CA GLY A 385 7.56 -7.69 11.05
C GLY A 385 7.09 -7.60 9.60
N ALA A 386 6.82 -6.39 9.12
CA ALA A 386 6.41 -6.10 7.75
C ALA A 386 7.45 -6.54 6.72
N ALA A 387 8.74 -6.27 6.97
CA ALA A 387 9.81 -6.74 6.09
C ALA A 387 9.92 -8.29 6.09
N ILE A 388 9.79 -8.94 7.25
CA ILE A 388 9.85 -10.40 7.37
C ILE A 388 8.65 -11.07 6.67
N ILE A 389 7.45 -10.53 6.88
CA ILE A 389 6.22 -11.13 6.34
C ILE A 389 6.12 -10.93 4.82
N ALA A 390 6.53 -9.76 4.31
CA ALA A 390 6.64 -9.50 2.87
C ALA A 390 7.73 -10.34 2.21
N GLN A 391 8.89 -10.54 2.87
CA GLN A 391 9.91 -11.46 2.39
C GLN A 391 9.35 -12.88 2.22
N ALA A 392 8.51 -13.33 3.15
CA ALA A 392 7.89 -14.65 3.10
C ALA A 392 6.81 -14.79 2.01
N GLY A 393 6.09 -13.71 1.69
CA GLY A 393 5.11 -13.74 0.60
C GLY A 393 4.03 -12.65 0.59
N THR A 394 3.92 -11.82 1.62
CA THR A 394 2.90 -10.76 1.66
C THR A 394 3.05 -9.78 0.49
N ALA A 395 1.93 -9.47 -0.17
CA ALA A 395 1.88 -8.67 -1.38
C ALA A 395 1.72 -7.16 -1.09
N MET A 396 0.97 -6.81 -0.05
CA MET A 396 0.75 -5.42 0.37
C MET A 396 0.89 -5.24 1.88
N LEU A 397 1.46 -4.12 2.29
CA LEU A 397 1.70 -3.78 3.68
C LEU A 397 0.87 -2.54 4.05
N CYS A 398 -0.04 -2.69 5.00
CA CYS A 398 -0.72 -1.56 5.61
C CYS A 398 0.24 -0.89 6.56
N TYR A 399 0.49 0.40 6.34
CA TYR A 399 1.42 1.11 7.17
C TYR A 399 0.96 1.20 8.63
N VAL A 400 1.90 1.52 9.51
CA VAL A 400 1.65 1.86 10.90
C VAL A 400 2.40 3.15 11.16
N THR A 401 1.71 4.11 11.75
CA THR A 401 2.27 5.44 12.02
C THR A 401 2.93 5.49 13.40
N PRO A 402 3.75 6.51 13.70
CA PRO A 402 4.18 6.77 15.07
C PRO A 402 3.01 6.91 16.06
N LYS A 403 1.84 7.39 15.64
CA LYS A 403 0.68 7.60 16.52
C LYS A 403 -0.22 6.38 16.70
N GLU A 404 0.13 5.22 16.14
CA GLU A 404 -0.59 3.99 16.44
C GLU A 404 -0.69 3.78 17.96
N HIS A 405 -1.87 3.34 18.42
CA HIS A 405 -2.23 3.24 19.84
C HIS A 405 -2.26 4.55 20.65
N LEU A 406 -2.02 5.71 20.04
CA LEU A 406 -1.91 7.00 20.74
C LEU A 406 -2.87 8.08 20.22
N GLY A 407 -3.15 8.12 18.92
CA GLY A 407 -4.04 9.13 18.34
C GLY A 407 -4.10 9.10 16.82
N LEU A 408 -4.78 10.09 16.25
CA LEU A 408 -4.88 10.24 14.79
C LEU A 408 -3.61 10.86 14.23
N PRO A 409 -3.00 10.25 13.19
CA PRO A 409 -1.77 10.76 12.58
C PRO A 409 -2.00 12.11 11.91
N ASP A 410 -1.05 13.01 12.08
CA ASP A 410 -0.97 14.24 11.30
C ASP A 410 -0.18 14.01 10.00
N ARG A 411 0.05 15.08 9.24
CA ARG A 411 0.74 15.03 7.94
C ARG A 411 2.17 14.48 8.06
N ASP A 412 2.89 14.81 9.12
CA ASP A 412 4.28 14.37 9.27
C ASP A 412 4.34 12.90 9.68
N ASP A 413 3.41 12.45 10.54
CA ASP A 413 3.27 11.03 10.87
C ASP A 413 2.97 10.16 9.65
N VAL A 414 2.14 10.68 8.71
CA VAL A 414 1.85 10.01 7.44
C VAL A 414 3.14 9.81 6.63
N LYS A 415 3.96 10.86 6.50
CA LYS A 415 5.27 10.74 5.81
C LYS A 415 6.15 9.70 6.51
N VAL A 416 6.29 9.76 7.83
CA VAL A 416 7.10 8.81 8.60
C VAL A 416 6.62 7.38 8.38
N GLY A 417 5.31 7.13 8.46
CA GLY A 417 4.72 5.83 8.20
C GLY A 417 5.01 5.33 6.79
N VAL A 418 4.76 6.15 5.76
CA VAL A 418 4.96 5.76 4.35
C VAL A 418 6.43 5.47 4.07
N ILE A 419 7.35 6.35 4.45
CA ILE A 419 8.79 6.14 4.24
C ILE A 419 9.26 4.86 4.94
N THR A 420 8.83 4.66 6.19
CA THR A 420 9.18 3.46 6.97
C THR A 420 8.71 2.18 6.27
N TYR A 421 7.51 2.19 5.70
CA TYR A 421 6.97 1.03 5.00
C TYR A 421 7.54 0.84 3.59
N LYS A 422 7.95 1.91 2.89
CA LYS A 422 8.72 1.77 1.65
C LYS A 422 10.11 1.19 1.89
N ILE A 423 10.73 1.46 3.04
CA ILE A 423 11.94 0.75 3.47
C ILE A 423 11.64 -0.74 3.67
N ALA A 424 10.60 -1.09 4.41
CA ALA A 424 10.24 -2.48 4.67
C ALA A 424 9.90 -3.26 3.38
N ALA A 425 9.09 -2.67 2.50
CA ALA A 425 8.73 -3.23 1.20
C ALA A 425 9.97 -3.45 0.31
N HIS A 426 10.82 -2.43 0.17
CA HIS A 426 12.04 -2.55 -0.63
C HIS A 426 13.04 -3.55 -0.06
N ALA A 427 13.18 -3.61 1.27
CA ALA A 427 14.02 -4.61 1.94
C ALA A 427 13.51 -6.03 1.68
N ALA A 428 12.19 -6.23 1.68
CA ALA A 428 11.58 -7.50 1.30
C ALA A 428 11.83 -7.83 -0.18
N ASP A 429 11.71 -6.87 -1.09
CA ASP A 429 12.01 -7.07 -2.51
C ASP A 429 13.48 -7.44 -2.77
N LEU A 430 14.43 -6.82 -2.06
CA LEU A 430 15.84 -7.25 -2.07
C LEU A 430 16.00 -8.69 -1.59
N ALA A 431 15.33 -9.05 -0.49
CA ALA A 431 15.41 -10.39 0.07
C ALA A 431 14.75 -11.46 -0.83
N LYS A 432 13.70 -11.08 -1.57
CA LYS A 432 13.05 -11.89 -2.61
C LYS A 432 13.87 -11.99 -3.90
N GLN A 433 14.94 -11.20 -4.04
CA GLN A 433 15.68 -11.02 -5.30
C GLN A 433 14.77 -10.55 -6.43
N HIS A 434 13.83 -9.64 -6.12
CA HIS A 434 12.94 -9.06 -7.12
C HIS A 434 13.78 -8.37 -8.22
N PRO A 435 13.44 -8.53 -9.51
CA PRO A 435 14.13 -7.87 -10.59
C PRO A 435 14.30 -6.36 -10.32
N ARG A 436 15.49 -5.83 -10.59
CA ARG A 436 15.85 -4.41 -10.50
C ARG A 436 15.85 -3.78 -9.10
N ALA A 437 15.44 -4.50 -8.04
CA ALA A 437 15.43 -3.95 -6.69
C ALA A 437 16.83 -3.46 -6.25
N GLN A 438 17.85 -4.28 -6.49
CA GLN A 438 19.24 -3.97 -6.10
C GLN A 438 19.86 -2.82 -6.92
N GLU A 439 19.36 -2.53 -8.12
CA GLU A 439 19.93 -1.47 -8.98
C GLU A 439 19.91 -0.10 -8.29
N ARG A 440 18.87 0.19 -7.50
CA ARG A 440 18.76 1.45 -6.74
C ARG A 440 19.78 1.52 -5.60
N ASP A 441 19.93 0.44 -4.84
CA ASP A 441 20.93 0.34 -3.76
C ASP A 441 22.34 0.53 -4.30
N ASP A 442 22.65 -0.11 -5.43
CA ASP A 442 23.95 -0.03 -6.08
C ASP A 442 24.20 1.39 -6.62
N ALA A 443 23.20 2.02 -7.25
CA ALA A 443 23.31 3.40 -7.74
C ALA A 443 23.57 4.39 -6.60
N LEU A 444 22.82 4.29 -5.49
CA LEU A 444 23.00 5.15 -4.32
C LEU A 444 24.35 4.88 -3.63
N SER A 445 24.73 3.61 -3.50
CA SER A 445 26.01 3.21 -2.89
C SER A 445 27.21 3.68 -3.72
N LYS A 446 27.10 3.63 -5.06
CA LYS A 446 28.09 4.18 -5.96
C LYS A 446 28.21 5.71 -5.80
N ALA A 447 27.08 6.42 -5.76
CA ALA A 447 27.07 7.87 -5.50
C ALA A 447 27.72 8.23 -4.15
N ARG A 448 27.44 7.44 -3.11
CA ARG A 448 28.05 7.58 -1.79
C ARG A 448 29.57 7.39 -1.83
N PHE A 449 30.05 6.33 -2.48
CA PHE A 449 31.48 6.03 -2.58
C PHE A 449 32.24 7.08 -3.40
N GLU A 450 31.60 7.63 -4.44
CA GLU A 450 32.15 8.67 -5.30
C GLU A 450 31.94 10.09 -4.76
N PHE A 451 31.37 10.23 -3.54
CA PHE A 451 31.09 11.52 -2.89
C PHE A 451 30.19 12.46 -3.72
N ARG A 452 29.33 11.90 -4.58
CA ARG A 452 28.28 12.64 -5.30
C ARG A 452 27.09 12.85 -4.37
N TRP A 453 27.25 13.74 -3.38
CA TRP A 453 26.27 13.95 -2.30
C TRP A 453 24.86 14.26 -2.81
N LEU A 454 24.73 15.16 -3.80
CA LEU A 454 23.43 15.51 -4.38
C LEU A 454 22.75 14.30 -5.04
N ASP A 455 23.51 13.45 -5.73
CA ASP A 455 22.98 12.22 -6.33
C ASP A 455 22.57 11.20 -5.25
N GLN A 456 23.36 11.08 -4.18
CA GLN A 456 23.02 10.22 -3.05
C GLN A 456 21.71 10.66 -2.39
N PHE A 457 21.48 11.97 -2.22
CA PHE A 457 20.24 12.49 -1.66
C PHE A 457 19.06 12.23 -2.61
N ALA A 458 19.21 12.59 -3.88
CA ALA A 458 18.15 12.45 -4.89
C ALA A 458 17.72 10.98 -5.14
N LEU A 459 18.64 10.02 -5.01
CA LEU A 459 18.36 8.59 -5.12
C LEU A 459 17.65 8.00 -3.88
N SER A 460 17.69 8.70 -2.74
CA SER A 460 17.10 8.23 -1.48
C SER A 460 15.56 8.24 -1.51
N LEU A 461 14.93 7.61 -0.52
CA LEU A 461 13.47 7.63 -0.37
C LEU A 461 12.95 9.01 0.05
N ASP A 462 13.75 9.76 0.80
CA ASP A 462 13.41 11.08 1.32
C ASP A 462 14.61 12.05 1.12
N PRO A 463 14.75 12.60 -0.10
CA PRO A 463 15.86 13.49 -0.44
C PRO A 463 15.94 14.72 0.48
N ASP A 464 14.78 15.31 0.80
CA ASP A 464 14.66 16.50 1.65
C ASP A 464 15.34 16.26 3.01
N THR A 465 15.01 15.14 3.68
CA THR A 465 15.59 14.80 4.99
C THR A 465 17.07 14.42 4.89
N ALA A 466 17.46 13.69 3.84
CA ALA A 466 18.85 13.29 3.63
C ALA A 466 19.77 14.52 3.46
N ASN A 467 19.32 15.52 2.71
CA ASN A 467 20.02 16.79 2.52
C ASN A 467 20.07 17.59 3.83
N ALA A 468 18.92 17.73 4.51
CA ALA A 468 18.82 18.46 5.77
C ALA A 468 19.79 17.93 6.85
N TYR A 469 19.84 16.62 7.07
CA TYR A 469 20.72 16.00 8.09
C TYR A 469 22.20 16.16 7.78
N HIS A 470 22.59 16.17 6.50
CA HIS A 470 23.96 16.49 6.12
C HIS A 470 24.30 17.95 6.48
N ASP A 471 23.39 18.87 6.14
CA ASP A 471 23.61 20.31 6.24
C ASP A 471 23.53 20.86 7.66
N GLU A 472 22.96 20.12 8.61
CA GLU A 472 23.04 20.45 10.04
C GLU A 472 24.48 20.68 10.52
N THR A 473 25.45 20.00 9.91
CA THR A 473 26.87 20.09 10.30
C THR A 473 27.79 20.60 9.20
N LEU A 474 27.41 20.44 7.93
CA LEU A 474 28.20 20.88 6.78
C LEU A 474 27.34 21.63 5.74
N PRO A 475 26.77 22.80 6.09
CA PRO A 475 25.79 23.49 5.24
C PRO A 475 26.39 24.19 4.01
N ALA A 476 27.71 24.38 3.96
CA ALA A 476 28.33 25.15 2.88
C ALA A 476 28.29 24.37 1.55
N GLU A 477 27.92 25.02 0.45
CA GLU A 477 27.87 24.40 -0.90
C GLU A 477 29.10 23.56 -1.27
N PRO A 478 30.36 23.97 -0.99
CA PRO A 478 31.52 23.13 -1.26
C PRO A 478 31.52 21.78 -0.55
N ALA A 479 30.81 21.64 0.57
CA ALA A 479 30.67 20.38 1.29
C ALA A 479 29.93 19.30 0.48
N LYS A 480 29.07 19.69 -0.47
CA LYS A 480 28.38 18.77 -1.39
C LYS A 480 29.32 18.12 -2.42
N THR A 481 30.59 18.54 -2.44
CA THR A 481 31.66 17.94 -3.25
C THR A 481 32.81 17.42 -2.38
N ALA A 482 32.66 17.45 -1.04
CA ALA A 482 33.71 17.04 -0.13
C ALA A 482 33.84 15.51 -0.08
N HIS A 483 35.09 15.02 -0.09
CA HIS A 483 35.38 13.58 0.03
C HIS A 483 35.38 13.08 1.49
N PHE A 484 34.41 13.56 2.29
CA PHE A 484 34.17 13.19 3.67
C PHE A 484 32.84 13.78 4.16
N CYS A 485 32.33 13.28 5.29
CA CYS A 485 31.29 13.95 6.08
C CYS A 485 31.79 14.29 7.49
N SER A 486 30.94 14.96 8.28
CA SER A 486 31.26 15.39 9.65
C SER A 486 31.59 14.23 10.60
N MET A 487 31.06 13.02 10.34
CA MET A 487 31.30 11.84 11.19
C MET A 487 32.78 11.43 11.27
N CYS A 488 33.50 11.40 10.15
CA CYS A 488 34.91 10.99 10.11
C CYS A 488 35.87 12.18 9.89
N GLY A 489 35.33 13.30 9.41
CA GLY A 489 36.12 14.45 8.96
C GLY A 489 37.04 14.09 7.78
N PRO A 490 37.84 15.05 7.32
CA PRO A 490 38.67 14.85 6.14
C PRO A 490 39.67 13.72 6.35
N LYS A 491 40.36 13.63 7.49
CA LYS A 491 41.51 12.73 7.66
C LYS A 491 41.16 11.23 7.73
N PHE A 492 39.99 10.87 8.24
CA PHE A 492 39.67 9.48 8.60
C PHE A 492 38.50 8.89 7.81
N CYS A 493 38.03 9.55 6.76
CA CYS A 493 36.99 8.99 5.91
C CYS A 493 37.47 7.68 5.25
N SER A 494 36.83 6.57 5.58
CA SER A 494 37.19 5.23 5.12
C SER A 494 37.06 5.07 3.60
N MET A 495 36.03 5.66 2.99
CA MET A 495 35.82 5.63 1.55
C MET A 495 36.91 6.41 0.80
N ARG A 496 37.32 7.56 1.32
CA ARG A 496 38.42 8.34 0.74
C ARG A 496 39.74 7.59 0.82
N ILE A 497 40.06 7.03 1.99
CA ILE A 497 41.26 6.18 2.16
C ILE A 497 41.21 4.99 1.19
N SER A 498 40.03 4.39 0.99
CA SER A 498 39.87 3.29 0.02
C SER A 498 40.09 3.73 -1.43
N ALA A 499 39.69 4.95 -1.79
CA ALA A 499 39.99 5.54 -3.10
C ALA A 499 41.50 5.76 -3.28
N ASP A 500 42.19 6.31 -2.28
CA ASP A 500 43.65 6.48 -2.28
C ASP A 500 44.38 5.12 -2.46
N VAL A 501 43.87 4.06 -1.82
CA VAL A 501 44.40 2.69 -1.95
C VAL A 501 44.20 2.13 -3.36
N ARG A 502 43.03 2.34 -3.97
CA ARG A 502 42.77 1.92 -5.36
C ARG A 502 43.69 2.63 -6.34
N GLU A 503 43.83 3.95 -6.19
CA GLU A 503 44.75 4.75 -7.02
C GLU A 503 46.20 4.30 -6.85
N TYR A 504 46.63 4.00 -5.61
CA TYR A 504 47.95 3.44 -5.35
C TYR A 504 48.13 2.07 -6.02
N ALA A 505 47.14 1.18 -5.94
CA ALA A 505 47.20 -0.15 -6.55
C ALA A 505 47.33 -0.06 -8.08
N GLU A 506 46.53 0.81 -8.71
CA GLU A 506 46.58 1.07 -10.16
C GLU A 506 47.93 1.65 -10.60
N ARG A 507 48.48 2.62 -9.86
CA ARG A 507 49.79 3.23 -10.16
C ARG A 507 50.97 2.27 -10.04
N ASN A 508 50.81 1.18 -9.28
CA ASN A 508 51.88 0.22 -8.97
C ASN A 508 51.63 -1.16 -9.60
N ASP A 509 50.69 -1.29 -10.54
CA ASP A 509 50.30 -2.55 -11.19
C ASP A 509 50.05 -3.70 -10.19
N LEU A 510 49.55 -3.36 -9.00
CA LEU A 510 49.17 -4.33 -7.98
C LEU A 510 47.80 -4.89 -8.39
N GLY A 511 47.80 -5.80 -9.37
CA GLY A 511 46.60 -6.39 -9.95
C GLY A 511 45.56 -6.72 -8.89
N LEU A 512 44.41 -6.04 -8.97
CA LEU A 512 43.26 -6.36 -8.14
C LEU A 512 42.85 -7.80 -8.49
N VAL A 513 42.98 -8.72 -7.53
CA VAL A 513 42.47 -10.09 -7.68
C VAL A 513 40.98 -9.96 -8.03
N THR A 514 40.64 -10.24 -9.28
CA THR A 514 39.28 -10.26 -9.77
C THR A 514 38.55 -11.33 -8.98
N ARG A 515 37.49 -10.97 -8.25
CA ARG A 515 36.63 -11.94 -7.58
C ARG A 515 35.99 -12.83 -8.67
N VAL A 516 36.14 -14.14 -8.50
CA VAL A 516 35.39 -15.20 -9.19
C VAL A 516 33.91 -15.10 -8.84
#